data_AF-A0A9D6ES67-F1
#
_entry.id   AF-A0A9D6ES67-F1
#
_cell.length_a   1.000
_cell.length_b   1.000
_cell.length_c   1.000
_cell.angle_alpha   90.00
_cell.angle_beta   90.00
_cell.angle_gamma   90.00
#
_symmetry.space_group_name_H-M   'P 1'
#
loop_
_entity.id
_entity.type
_entity.pdbx_description
1 polymer ?
#
loop_
_entity_poly.entity_id
_entity_poly.type
_entity_poly.pdbx_seq_one_letter_code
_entity_poly.pdbx_strand_id
1 'polypeptide(L)'
;MKLFLLFVIGMSILLEATLFPFPLTLVTILIFAVSGIEETALIALLGGLLLDFFSMRYIGVSSIYFLATLFLLTRYSKKVQFQNKFFQLLYLFGATVFYSFLFYKSLHVLYFIEVIVIGSVFLFTLKYVLKRFGRERRLSL
;
A
#
# COMPACT_ATOMS: atom_id res chain seq x y z
N MET A 1 -10.21 15.17 3.67
CA MET A 1 -9.55 14.11 2.89
C MET A 1 -8.07 13.99 3.23
N LYS A 2 -7.25 15.05 3.15
CA LYS A 2 -5.82 14.99 3.51
C LYS A 2 -5.55 14.45 4.93
N LEU A 3 -6.27 14.95 5.94
CA LEU A 3 -6.17 14.45 7.32
C LEU A 3 -6.51 12.94 7.43
N PHE A 4 -7.52 12.48 6.69
CA PHE A 4 -7.91 11.07 6.67
C PHE A 4 -6.83 10.20 6.03
N LEU A 5 -6.22 10.64 4.91
CA LEU A 5 -5.13 9.91 4.28
C LEU A 5 -3.89 9.82 5.20
N LEU A 6 -3.56 10.91 5.88
CA LEU A 6 -2.49 10.96 6.89
C LEU A 6 -2.78 10.02 8.06
N PHE A 7 -4.03 9.99 8.53
CA PHE A 7 -4.44 9.07 9.58
C PHE A 7 -4.30 7.60 9.14
N VAL A 8 -4.78 7.25 7.94
CA VAL A 8 -4.71 5.88 7.41
C VAL A 8 -3.27 5.42 7.22
N ILE A 9 -2.40 6.25 6.63
CA ILE A 9 -0.98 5.88 6.46
C ILE A 9 -0.26 5.80 7.80
N GLY A 10 -0.52 6.74 8.72
CA GLY A 10 0.05 6.72 10.07
C GLY A 10 -0.32 5.45 10.84
N MET A 11 -1.61 5.07 10.81
CA MET A 11 -2.07 3.81 11.41
C MET A 11 -1.43 2.60 10.76
N SER A 12 -1.29 2.59 9.43
CA SER A 12 -0.67 1.46 8.71
C SER A 12 0.79 1.27 9.14
N ILE A 13 1.55 2.36 9.28
CA ILE A 13 2.93 2.34 9.75
C ILE A 13 3.01 1.83 11.19
N LEU A 14 2.18 2.36 12.09
CA LEU A 14 2.20 1.96 13.50
C LEU A 14 1.83 0.47 13.66
N LEU A 15 0.80 0.00 12.98
CA LEU A 15 0.38 -1.40 13.03
C LEU A 15 1.46 -2.34 12.48
N GLU A 16 2.07 -1.97 11.35
CA GLU A 16 3.15 -2.75 10.74
C GLU A 16 4.42 -2.79 11.61
N ALA A 17 4.76 -1.67 12.24
CA ALA A 17 5.94 -1.60 13.10
C ALA A 17 5.77 -2.34 14.44
N THR A 18 4.52 -2.55 14.92
CA THR A 18 4.27 -3.03 16.29
C THR A 18 3.63 -4.41 16.39
N LEU A 19 2.70 -4.76 15.49
CA LEU A 19 1.83 -5.91 15.70
C LEU A 19 2.16 -7.09 14.79
N PHE A 20 2.45 -6.85 13.51
CA PHE A 20 2.48 -7.93 12.52
C PHE A 20 3.48 -7.70 11.39
N PRO A 21 4.27 -8.72 10.99
CA PRO A 21 5.17 -8.66 9.83
C PRO A 21 4.37 -8.78 8.52
N PHE A 22 3.42 -7.86 8.32
CA PHE A 22 2.66 -7.73 7.10
C PHE A 22 2.84 -6.30 6.56
N PRO A 23 3.19 -6.13 5.27
CA PRO A 23 3.54 -4.84 4.69
C PRO A 23 2.32 -3.95 4.43
N LEU A 24 1.58 -3.60 5.49
CA LEU A 24 0.36 -2.78 5.46
C LEU A 24 0.60 -1.43 4.83
N THR A 25 1.75 -0.82 5.11
CA THR A 25 2.12 0.50 4.60
C THR A 25 2.25 0.45 3.08
N LEU A 26 2.92 -0.57 2.54
CA LEU A 26 3.02 -0.80 1.10
C LEU A 26 1.64 -0.99 0.46
N VAL A 27 0.82 -1.88 1.03
CA VAL A 27 -0.54 -2.16 0.55
C VAL A 27 -1.36 -0.88 0.48
N THR A 28 -1.30 -0.06 1.52
CA THR A 28 -2.00 1.23 1.60
C THR A 28 -1.55 2.19 0.50
N ILE A 29 -0.23 2.33 0.30
CA ILE A 29 0.35 3.16 -0.77
C ILE A 29 -0.13 2.68 -2.15
N LEU A 30 -0.13 1.37 -2.41
CA LEU A 30 -0.59 0.83 -3.70
C LEU A 30 -2.09 1.09 -3.91
N ILE A 31 -2.91 1.01 -2.87
CA ILE A 31 -4.34 1.35 -2.96
C ILE A 31 -4.53 2.84 -3.27
N PHE A 32 -3.74 3.72 -2.65
CA PHE A 32 -3.76 5.16 -2.94
C PHE A 32 -3.38 5.43 -4.41
N ALA A 33 -2.36 4.74 -4.91
CA ALA A 33 -1.93 4.82 -6.31
C ALA A 33 -3.05 4.41 -7.27
N VAL A 34 -3.67 3.25 -7.02
CA VAL A 34 -4.78 2.74 -7.83
C VAL A 34 -6.02 3.62 -7.76
N SER A 35 -6.21 4.32 -6.64
CA SER A 35 -7.31 5.26 -6.43
C SER A 35 -7.06 6.65 -7.04
N GLY A 36 -5.88 6.88 -7.63
CA GLY A 36 -5.53 8.12 -8.32
C GLY A 36 -5.21 9.29 -7.39
N ILE A 37 -4.74 9.02 -6.17
CA ILE A 37 -4.31 10.08 -5.25
C ILE A 37 -2.98 10.67 -5.75
N GLU A 38 -2.95 11.97 -6.04
CA GLU A 38 -1.79 12.65 -6.65
C GLU A 38 -0.56 12.63 -5.73
N GLU A 39 -0.76 12.78 -4.42
CA GLU A 39 0.32 12.83 -3.44
C GLU A 39 0.93 11.45 -3.13
N THR A 40 0.51 10.38 -3.80
CA THR A 40 0.93 9.00 -3.48
C THR A 40 2.46 8.81 -3.51
N ALA A 41 3.17 9.47 -4.44
CA ALA A 41 4.63 9.38 -4.49
C ALA A 41 5.30 10.00 -3.25
N LEU A 42 4.79 11.15 -2.78
CA LEU A 42 5.28 11.77 -1.55
C LEU A 42 4.92 10.92 -0.32
N ILE A 43 3.71 10.35 -0.29
CA ILE A 43 3.27 9.42 0.77
C ILE A 43 4.17 8.17 0.79
N ALA A 44 4.56 7.65 -0.37
CA ALA A 44 5.48 6.51 -0.47
C ALA A 44 6.88 6.84 0.08
N LEU A 45 7.41 8.02 -0.26
CA LEU A 45 8.70 8.48 0.26
C LEU A 45 8.65 8.68 1.78
N LEU A 46 7.73 9.51 2.27
CA LEU A 46 7.66 9.83 3.70
C LEU A 46 7.22 8.63 4.54
N GLY A 47 6.27 7.84 4.04
CA GLY A 47 5.80 6.64 4.71
C GLY A 47 6.89 5.58 4.84
N GLY A 48 7.73 5.43 3.81
CA GLY A 48 8.91 4.55 3.88
C GLY A 48 9.93 5.01 4.92
N LEU A 49 10.24 6.32 4.95
CA LEU A 49 11.20 6.88 5.92
C LEU A 49 10.71 6.69 7.36
N LEU A 50 9.44 6.99 7.61
CA LEU A 50 8.82 6.82 8.92
C LEU A 50 8.76 5.35 9.31
N LEU A 51 8.39 4.46 8.39
CA LEU A 51 8.37 3.02 8.65
C LEU A 51 9.75 2.48 9.02
N ASP A 52 10.79 2.88 8.29
CA ASP A 52 12.17 2.47 8.60
C ASP A 52 12.58 2.98 9.99
N PHE A 53 12.22 4.22 10.34
CA PHE A 53 12.47 4.79 11.66
C PHE A 53 11.76 4.01 12.78
N PHE A 54 10.45 3.77 12.66
CA PHE A 54 9.68 3.05 13.68
C PHE A 54 10.04 1.57 13.77
N SER A 55 10.49 0.96 12.67
CA SER A 55 10.90 -0.44 12.63
C SER A 55 12.38 -0.66 12.97
N MET A 56 13.11 0.40 13.33
CA MET A 56 14.55 0.37 13.64
C MET A 56 15.40 -0.25 12.49
N ARG A 57 15.07 0.10 11.24
CA ARG A 57 15.78 -0.36 10.03
C ARG A 57 16.67 0.74 9.47
N TYR A 58 17.50 0.38 8.48
CA TYR A 58 18.26 1.37 7.71
C TYR A 58 17.30 2.35 7.02
N ILE A 59 17.47 3.64 7.34
CA ILE A 59 16.58 4.70 6.87
C ILE A 59 16.65 4.81 5.34
N GLY A 60 15.48 4.76 4.69
CA GLY A 60 15.33 5.00 3.25
C GLY A 60 15.18 3.74 2.41
N VAL A 61 15.46 2.55 2.96
CA VAL A 61 15.33 1.30 2.20
C VAL A 61 13.87 1.00 1.86
N SER A 62 12.94 1.16 2.80
CA SER A 62 11.51 0.99 2.50
C SER A 62 11.02 2.04 1.51
N SER A 63 11.53 3.27 1.60
CA SER A 63 11.17 4.36 0.68
C SER A 63 11.56 4.06 -0.76
N ILE A 64 12.79 3.60 -0.98
CA ILE A 64 13.28 3.20 -2.30
C ILE A 64 12.42 2.08 -2.86
N TYR A 65 12.11 1.06 -2.03
CA TYR A 65 11.25 -0.04 -2.44
C TYR A 65 9.84 0.43 -2.82
N PHE A 66 9.21 1.26 -1.99
CA PHE A 66 7.87 1.78 -2.24
C PHE A 66 7.81 2.60 -3.52
N LEU A 67 8.79 3.47 -3.75
CA LEU A 67 8.89 4.28 -4.96
C LEU A 67 9.15 3.43 -6.21
N ALA A 68 10.04 2.44 -6.14
CA ALA A 68 10.30 1.53 -7.25
C ALA A 68 9.05 0.73 -7.62
N THR A 69 8.34 0.22 -6.63
CA THR A 69 7.07 -0.50 -6.81
C THR A 69 6.01 0.43 -7.41
N LEU A 70 5.85 1.63 -6.86
CA LEU A 70 4.91 2.62 -7.39
C LEU A 70 5.22 2.99 -8.85
N PHE A 71 6.49 3.15 -9.19
CA PHE A 71 6.95 3.43 -10.55
C PHE A 71 6.58 2.29 -11.51
N LEU A 72 6.83 1.04 -11.12
CA LEU A 72 6.44 -0.12 -11.92
C LEU A 72 4.91 -0.17 -12.09
N LEU A 73 4.14 -0.04 -11.01
CA LEU A 73 2.68 -0.04 -11.08
C LEU A 73 2.15 1.03 -12.06
N THR A 74 2.66 2.26 -11.97
CA THR A 74 2.24 3.38 -12.83
C THR A 74 2.75 3.27 -14.27
N ARG A 75 3.86 2.57 -14.51
CA ARG A 75 4.35 2.30 -15.87
C ARG A 75 3.53 1.21 -16.56
N TYR A 76 3.21 0.13 -15.85
CA TYR A 76 2.41 -0.97 -16.38
C TYR A 76 0.92 -0.62 -16.46
N SER A 77 0.42 0.27 -15.59
CA SER A 77 -0.96 0.79 -15.67
C SER A 77 -1.29 1.48 -17.00
N LYS A 78 -0.30 2.13 -17.61
CA LYS A 78 -0.46 2.78 -18.91
C LYS A 78 -0.51 1.78 -20.08
N LYS A 79 -0.02 0.56 -19.87
CA LYS A 79 0.10 -0.49 -20.91
C LYS A 79 -0.98 -1.55 -20.82
N VAL A 80 -1.32 -1.96 -19.60
CA VAL A 80 -2.36 -2.94 -19.30
C VAL A 80 -3.60 -2.16 -18.89
N GLN A 81 -4.78 -2.48 -19.46
CA GLN A 81 -6.04 -1.84 -19.09
C GLN A 81 -6.21 -1.87 -17.56
N PHE A 82 -5.89 -0.75 -16.90
CA PHE A 82 -5.68 -0.68 -15.45
C PHE A 82 -6.95 -0.96 -14.63
N GLN A 83 -8.10 -1.06 -15.31
CA GLN A 83 -9.36 -1.46 -14.71
C GLN A 83 -9.43 -2.96 -14.36
N ASN A 84 -8.47 -3.78 -14.83
CA ASN A 84 -8.45 -5.20 -14.51
C ASN A 84 -8.08 -5.42 -13.02
N LYS A 85 -9.09 -5.72 -12.20
CA LYS A 85 -8.95 -6.03 -10.77
C LYS A 85 -7.99 -7.20 -10.52
N PHE A 86 -7.94 -8.17 -11.44
CA PHE A 86 -7.05 -9.32 -11.33
C PHE A 86 -5.58 -8.90 -11.41
N PHE A 87 -5.24 -7.99 -12.33
CA PHE A 87 -3.88 -7.43 -12.43
C PHE A 87 -3.50 -6.68 -11.15
N GLN A 88 -4.41 -5.88 -10.59
CA GLN A 88 -4.17 -5.15 -9.34
C GLN A 88 -3.88 -6.10 -8.17
N LEU A 89 -4.66 -7.19 -8.04
CA LEU A 89 -4.46 -8.21 -7.02
C LEU A 89 -3.14 -8.96 -7.21
N LEU A 90 -2.84 -9.40 -8.43
CA LEU A 90 -1.60 -10.11 -8.75
C LEU A 90 -0.37 -9.24 -8.47
N TYR A 91 -0.43 -7.97 -8.86
CA TYR A 91 0.64 -7.01 -8.62
C TYR A 91 0.83 -6.75 -7.13
N LEU A 92 -0.26 -6.51 -6.39
CA LEU A 92 -0.23 -6.30 -4.95
C LEU A 92 0.38 -7.51 -4.25
N PHE A 93 -0.07 -8.72 -4.58
CA PHE A 93 0.45 -9.97 -4.05
C PHE A 93 1.95 -10.12 -4.34
N GLY A 94 2.40 -9.90 -5.58
CA GLY A 94 3.82 -9.99 -5.92
C GLY A 94 4.67 -8.97 -5.17
N ALA A 95 4.20 -7.73 -5.07
CA ALA A 95 4.90 -6.66 -4.38
C ALA A 95 4.99 -6.90 -2.86
N THR A 96 3.93 -7.40 -2.23
CA THR A 96 3.94 -7.72 -0.80
C THR A 96 4.80 -8.95 -0.51
N VAL A 97 4.68 -10.03 -1.27
CA VAL A 97 5.54 -11.22 -1.11
C VAL A 97 7.01 -10.85 -1.23
N PHE A 98 7.38 -10.06 -2.24
CA PHE A 98 8.77 -9.65 -2.44
C PHE A 98 9.27 -8.72 -1.32
N TYR A 99 8.44 -7.79 -0.83
CA TYR A 99 8.79 -6.96 0.32
C TYR A 99 9.03 -7.83 1.57
N SER A 100 8.13 -8.78 1.81
CA SER A 100 8.20 -9.63 2.99
C SER A 100 9.38 -10.58 2.97
N PHE A 101 9.75 -11.06 1.79
CA PHE A 101 11.00 -11.80 1.61
C PHE A 101 12.22 -10.94 1.98
N LEU A 102 12.28 -9.68 1.52
CA LEU A 102 13.41 -8.79 1.79
C LEU A 102 13.55 -8.40 3.26
N PHE A 103 12.43 -8.06 3.92
CA PHE A 103 12.47 -7.43 5.24
C PHE A 103 12.12 -8.37 6.40
N TYR A 104 11.15 -9.27 6.23
CA TYR A 104 10.71 -10.17 7.30
C TYR A 104 11.38 -11.55 7.24
N LYS A 105 11.96 -11.91 6.07
CA LYS A 105 12.58 -13.23 5.81
C LYS A 105 11.65 -14.41 6.12
N SER A 106 10.34 -14.18 6.15
CA SER A 106 9.32 -15.18 6.48
C SER A 106 8.54 -15.56 5.22
N LEU A 107 8.86 -16.71 4.63
CA LEU A 107 8.07 -17.29 3.53
C LEU A 107 7.58 -18.67 3.97
N HIS A 108 6.33 -18.73 4.42
CA HIS A 108 5.63 -19.97 4.72
C HIS A 108 4.32 -20.02 3.93
N VAL A 109 3.79 -21.22 3.68
CA VAL A 109 2.55 -21.38 2.89
C VAL A 109 1.39 -20.56 3.47
N LEU A 110 1.27 -20.51 4.79
CA LEU A 110 0.26 -19.71 5.50
C LEU A 110 0.39 -18.20 5.21
N TYR A 111 1.61 -17.71 5.05
CA TYR A 111 1.88 -16.31 4.74
C TYR A 111 1.25 -15.89 3.40
N PHE A 112 1.32 -16.75 2.39
CA PHE A 112 0.70 -16.45 1.09
C PHE A 112 -0.83 -16.34 1.21
N ILE A 113 -1.44 -17.18 2.05
CA ILE A 113 -2.88 -17.13 2.31
C ILE A 113 -3.23 -15.82 3.03
N GLU A 114 -2.48 -15.44 4.06
CA GLU A 114 -2.65 -14.17 4.78
C GLU A 114 -2.54 -12.98 3.83
N VAL A 115 -1.53 -12.96 2.95
CA VAL A 115 -1.35 -11.87 1.98
C VAL A 115 -2.54 -11.75 1.05
N ILE A 116 -3.06 -12.87 0.53
CA ILE A 116 -4.22 -12.87 -0.35
C ILE A 116 -5.46 -12.41 0.41
N VAL A 117 -5.73 -12.95 1.59
CA VAL A 117 -6.95 -12.66 2.36
C VAL A 117 -6.92 -11.23 2.89
N ILE A 118 -5.88 -10.85 3.64
CA ILE A 118 -5.75 -9.52 4.24
C ILE A 118 -5.62 -8.47 3.14
N GLY A 119 -4.77 -8.71 2.14
CA GLY A 119 -4.59 -7.81 1.01
C GLY A 119 -5.88 -7.57 0.24
N SER A 120 -6.68 -8.61 -0.02
CA SER A 120 -7.96 -8.47 -0.71
C SER A 120 -8.98 -7.72 0.15
N VAL A 121 -9.19 -8.13 1.40
CA VAL A 121 -10.15 -7.50 2.32
C VAL A 121 -9.82 -6.01 2.49
N PHE A 122 -8.54 -5.70 2.70
CA PHE A 122 -8.08 -4.34 2.88
C PHE A 122 -8.22 -3.50 1.59
N LEU A 123 -7.87 -4.07 0.43
CA LEU A 123 -8.07 -3.41 -0.87
C LEU A 123 -9.54 -3.08 -1.12
N PHE A 124 -10.45 -4.01 -0.90
CA PHE A 124 -11.88 -3.77 -1.14
C PHE A 124 -12.46 -2.78 -0.14
N THR A 125 -12.12 -2.90 1.14
CA THR A 125 -12.64 -2.03 2.21
C THR A 125 -12.15 -0.61 2.05
N LEU A 126 -10.84 -0.41 1.90
CA LEU A 126 -10.25 0.92 1.79
C LEU A 126 -10.70 1.62 0.51
N LYS A 127 -10.78 0.89 -0.62
CA LYS A 127 -11.29 1.45 -1.89
C LYS A 127 -12.76 1.84 -1.79
N TYR A 128 -13.59 1.05 -1.09
CA TYR A 128 -14.99 1.39 -0.84
C TYR A 128 -15.11 2.67 -0.01
N VAL A 129 -14.36 2.77 1.09
CA VAL A 129 -14.34 3.95 1.97
C VAL A 129 -13.89 5.19 1.20
N LEU A 130 -12.78 5.12 0.47
CA LEU A 130 -12.27 6.24 -0.35
C LEU A 130 -13.30 6.71 -1.39
N LYS A 131 -13.99 5.77 -2.05
CA LYS A 131 -15.04 6.11 -3.03
C LYS A 131 -16.24 6.80 -2.38
N ARG A 132 -16.63 6.39 -1.16
CA ARG A 132 -17.74 7.00 -0.42
C ARG A 132 -17.42 8.42 0.00
N PHE A 133 -16.27 8.65 0.63
CA PHE A 133 -15.81 9.99 1.01
C PHE A 133 -15.59 10.91 -0.20
N GLY A 134 -15.12 10.36 -1.33
CA GLY A 134 -14.99 11.12 -2.58
C GLY A 134 -16.34 11.52 -3.21
N ARG A 135 -17.39 10.70 -3.05
CA ARG A 135 -18.76 11.01 -3.53
C ARG A 135 -19.46 12.05 -2.68
N GLU A 136 -19.37 11.97 -1.35
CA GLU A 136 -20.04 12.92 -0.44
C GLU A 136 -19.57 14.35 -0.71
N ARG A 137 -18.29 14.55 -1.06
CA ARG A 137 -17.73 15.86 -1.42
C ARG A 137 -18.26 16.46 -2.74
N ARG A 138 -18.76 15.63 -3.66
CA ARG A 138 -19.36 16.10 -4.93
C ARG A 138 -20.83 16.49 -4.79
N LEU A 139 -21.49 16.04 -3.72
CA LEU A 139 -22.90 16.35 -3.45
C LEU A 139 -23.06 17.58 -2.52
N SER A 140 -21.97 18.04 -1.90
CA SER A 140 -21.92 19.21 -1.03
C SER A 140 -21.37 20.47 -1.70
N LEU A 141 -21.24 20.48 -3.03
CA LEU A 141 -20.85 21.59 -3.90
C LEU A 141 -21.95 21.81 -4.93
#